data_AF-A0A147HQP3-F1
#
_entry.id   AF-A0A147HQP3-F1
#
_cell.length_a   1.000
_cell.length_b   1.000
_cell.length_c   1.000
_cell.angle_alpha   90.00
_cell.angle_beta   90.00
_cell.angle_gamma   90.00
#
_symmetry.space_group_name_H-M   'P 1'
#
loop_
_entity.id
_entity.type
_entity.pdbx_description
1 polymer ?
#
loop_
_entity_poly.entity_id
_entity_poly.type
_entity_poly.pdbx_seq_one_letter_code
_entity_poly.pdbx_strand_id
1 'polypeptide(L)'
;MDAPRPRRDASVRPQRRAARSAPARAARGPAAPAQAAAGEGGGTRAALAVLSAQQALKEINNTPGGVALVPAEAYRNSTVANTIKDILDYVPGVFAQPKWGDDTRLSIRGSGLSRNFHLRGIQLYMDGIPINT
;
A
#
# COMPACT_ATOMS: atom_id res chain seq x y z
N MET A 1 -10.22 -53.96 -53.83
CA MET A 1 -10.39 -52.69 -53.10
C MET A 1 -9.01 -52.13 -52.91
N ASP A 2 -8.63 -51.24 -53.82
CA ASP A 2 -7.27 -50.77 -54.07
C ASP A 2 -6.99 -49.52 -53.22
N ALA A 3 -5.87 -49.50 -52.49
CA ALA A 3 -5.51 -48.41 -51.58
C ALA A 3 -4.48 -47.48 -52.25
N PRO A 4 -4.80 -46.21 -52.56
CA PRO A 4 -3.84 -45.30 -53.14
C PRO A 4 -2.91 -44.70 -52.07
N ARG A 5 -1.60 -44.88 -52.26
CA ARG A 5 -0.53 -44.18 -51.52
C ARG A 5 -0.42 -42.72 -52.02
N PRO A 6 -0.45 -41.70 -51.15
CA PRO A 6 -0.08 -40.36 -51.54
C PRO A 6 1.43 -40.10 -51.38
N ARG A 7 2.00 -39.51 -52.44
CA ARG A 7 3.40 -39.10 -52.63
C ARG A 7 3.78 -37.96 -51.68
N ARG A 8 5.03 -37.97 -51.21
CA ARG A 8 5.65 -36.84 -50.49
C ARG A 8 5.95 -35.72 -51.47
N ASP A 9 5.30 -34.58 -51.30
CA ASP A 9 5.59 -33.33 -52.00
C ASP A 9 6.44 -32.44 -51.08
N ALA A 10 7.69 -32.21 -51.47
CA ALA A 10 8.65 -31.41 -50.72
C ALA A 10 8.36 -29.92 -50.98
N SER A 11 7.55 -29.32 -50.11
CA SER A 11 7.22 -27.89 -50.18
C SER A 11 8.37 -27.04 -49.62
N VAL A 12 8.97 -26.27 -50.52
CA VAL A 12 10.04 -25.30 -50.25
C VAL A 12 9.55 -24.22 -49.28
N ARG A 13 10.25 -24.08 -48.16
CA ARG A 13 9.96 -23.16 -47.06
C ARG A 13 10.31 -21.72 -47.49
N PRO A 14 9.37 -20.76 -47.57
CA PRO A 14 9.72 -19.39 -47.87
C PRO A 14 10.36 -18.72 -46.64
N GLN A 15 11.61 -18.25 -46.77
CA GLN A 15 12.28 -17.45 -45.77
C GLN A 15 11.58 -16.08 -45.65
N ARG A 16 10.80 -15.88 -44.59
CA ARG A 16 10.26 -14.56 -44.24
C ARG A 16 11.41 -13.68 -43.71
N ARG A 17 11.83 -12.75 -44.57
CA ARG A 17 12.78 -11.67 -44.30
C ARG A 17 12.29 -10.85 -43.10
N ALA A 18 13.12 -10.74 -42.06
CA ALA A 18 12.83 -9.97 -40.85
C ALA A 18 12.62 -8.49 -41.19
N ALA A 19 11.43 -7.97 -40.93
CA ALA A 19 11.15 -6.54 -41.01
C ALA A 19 11.80 -5.84 -39.80
N ARG A 20 12.79 -4.98 -40.05
CA ARG A 20 13.38 -4.11 -39.04
C ARG A 20 12.39 -3.00 -38.71
N SER A 21 11.77 -3.06 -37.53
CA SER A 21 10.95 -1.97 -37.00
C SER A 21 11.84 -0.82 -36.53
N ALA A 22 11.77 0.32 -37.20
CA ALA A 22 12.40 1.58 -36.77
C ALA A 22 11.55 2.25 -35.68
N PRO A 23 12.16 2.87 -34.64
CA PRO A 23 11.41 3.55 -33.60
C PRO A 23 10.85 4.88 -34.12
N ALA A 24 9.53 5.04 -34.03
CA ALA A 24 8.85 6.29 -34.30
C ALA A 24 9.20 7.31 -33.20
N ARG A 25 9.85 8.41 -33.59
CA ARG A 25 10.17 9.55 -32.74
C ARG A 25 8.88 10.33 -32.46
N ALA A 26 8.28 10.13 -31.29
CA ALA A 26 7.13 10.91 -30.85
C ALA A 26 7.54 12.39 -30.66
N ALA A 27 6.84 13.28 -31.37
CA ALA A 27 7.01 14.72 -31.25
C ALA A 27 6.50 15.19 -29.87
N ARG A 28 7.36 15.85 -29.09
CA ARG A 28 6.95 16.57 -27.87
C ARG A 28 6.23 17.86 -28.28
N GLY A 29 4.90 17.86 -28.19
CA GLY A 29 4.13 19.10 -28.16
C GLY A 29 4.36 19.84 -26.83
N PRO A 30 4.23 21.18 -26.79
CA PRO A 30 4.45 21.96 -25.57
C PRO A 30 3.36 21.62 -24.53
N ALA A 31 3.79 21.10 -23.38
CA ALA A 31 2.92 20.89 -22.23
C ALA A 31 2.61 22.26 -21.59
N ALA A 32 1.34 22.65 -21.60
CA ALA A 32 0.82 23.78 -20.83
C ALA A 32 1.15 23.59 -19.34
N PRO A 33 1.42 24.67 -18.58
CA PRO A 33 1.78 24.57 -17.18
C PRO A 33 0.62 23.91 -16.40
N ALA A 34 0.94 22.78 -15.78
CA ALA A 34 0.07 22.14 -14.81
C ALA A 34 -0.19 23.14 -13.69
N GLN A 35 -1.43 23.63 -13.62
CA GLN A 35 -1.89 24.48 -12.53
C GLN A 35 -1.76 23.66 -11.24
N ALA A 36 -0.89 24.11 -10.34
CA ALA A 36 -0.79 23.57 -9.00
C ALA A 36 -2.17 23.76 -8.35
N ALA A 37 -2.91 22.67 -8.21
CA ALA A 37 -4.07 22.63 -7.34
C ALA A 37 -3.55 22.81 -5.92
N ALA A 38 -3.50 24.07 -5.48
CA ALA A 38 -3.52 24.39 -4.06
C ALA A 38 -4.83 23.80 -3.52
N GLY A 39 -4.75 22.57 -3.02
CA GLY A 39 -5.84 21.97 -2.27
C GLY A 39 -6.04 22.84 -1.05
N GLU A 40 -7.06 23.68 -1.10
CA GLU A 40 -7.57 24.43 0.02
C GLU A 40 -7.83 23.44 1.15
N GLY A 41 -7.02 23.53 2.20
CA GLY A 41 -7.21 22.76 3.42
C GLY A 41 -8.55 23.16 4.01
N GLY A 42 -9.59 22.41 3.66
CA GLY A 42 -10.90 22.49 4.29
C GLY A 42 -10.68 22.39 5.79
N GLY A 43 -10.86 23.52 6.46
CA GLY A 43 -10.73 23.70 7.91
C GLY A 43 -11.76 22.86 8.63
N THR A 44 -11.54 21.56 8.65
CA THR A 44 -12.11 20.68 9.66
C THR A 44 -11.56 21.23 10.96
N ARG A 45 -12.45 21.62 11.89
CA ARG A 45 -12.04 22.00 13.26
C ARG A 45 -11.22 20.83 13.81
N ALA A 46 -9.91 20.90 13.67
CA ALA A 46 -9.02 19.98 14.32
C ALA A 46 -9.24 20.19 15.81
N ALA A 47 -9.54 19.12 16.55
CA ALA A 47 -9.53 19.19 17.99
C ALA A 47 -8.17 19.78 18.39
N LEU A 48 -8.15 20.86 19.17
CA LEU A 48 -6.91 21.58 19.52
C LEU A 48 -5.88 20.67 20.20
N ALA A 49 -6.32 19.53 20.74
CA ALA A 49 -5.50 18.52 21.38
C ALA A 49 -4.91 17.46 20.43
N VAL A 50 -5.36 17.40 19.16
CA VAL A 50 -4.91 16.37 18.20
C VAL A 50 -3.99 17.00 17.16
N LEU A 51 -2.79 16.43 17.03
CA LEU A 51 -1.76 16.88 16.09
C LEU A 51 -2.20 16.61 14.64
N SER A 52 -1.86 17.53 13.74
CA SER A 52 -1.95 17.24 12.31
C SER A 52 -0.90 16.21 11.88
N ALA A 53 -1.11 15.52 10.75
CA ALA A 53 -0.13 14.55 10.24
C ALA A 53 1.26 15.16 10.03
N GLN A 54 1.33 16.43 9.61
CA GLN A 54 2.60 17.16 9.43
C GLN A 54 3.28 17.48 10.78
N GLN A 55 2.49 17.84 11.80
CA GLN A 55 3.02 18.07 13.15
C GLN A 55 3.51 16.76 13.77
N ALA A 56 2.74 15.67 13.64
CA ALA A 56 3.13 14.33 14.08
C ALA A 56 4.42 13.86 13.39
N LEU A 57 4.60 14.17 12.09
CA LEU A 57 5.83 13.86 11.37
C LEU A 57 7.03 14.67 11.88
N LYS A 58 6.82 15.91 12.33
CA LYS A 58 7.89 16.69 12.95
C LYS A 58 8.27 16.11 14.32
N GLU A 59 7.30 15.69 15.11
CA GLU A 59 7.51 15.13 16.44
C GLU A 59 8.18 13.76 16.38
N ILE A 60 7.74 12.88 15.47
CA ILE A 60 8.31 11.54 15.31
C ILE A 60 9.79 11.59 14.93
N ASN A 61 10.20 12.59 14.13
CA ASN A 61 11.60 12.81 13.76
C ASN A 61 12.49 13.26 14.93
N ASN A 62 11.90 13.81 15.99
CA ASN A 62 12.63 14.18 17.21
C ASN A 62 12.54 13.08 18.29
N THR A 63 11.79 12.00 18.04
CA THR A 63 11.58 10.93 19.00
C THR A 63 12.66 9.86 18.83
N PRO A 64 13.47 9.57 19.87
CA PRO A 64 14.47 8.50 19.77
C PRO A 64 13.79 7.12 19.76
N GLY A 65 14.36 6.18 18.99
CA GLY A 65 13.94 4.78 18.95
C GLY A 65 13.17 4.36 17.70
N GLY A 66 12.49 3.21 17.77
CA GLY A 66 11.76 2.63 16.64
C GLY A 66 10.32 3.11 16.58
N VAL A 67 10.09 4.20 15.87
CA VAL A 67 8.78 4.86 15.72
C VAL A 67 8.30 4.80 14.27
N ALA A 68 6.97 4.74 14.08
CA ALA A 68 6.36 4.77 12.74
C ALA A 68 5.07 5.61 12.77
N LEU A 69 4.86 6.40 11.71
CA LEU A 69 3.64 7.18 11.49
C LEU A 69 2.90 6.61 10.29
N VAL A 70 1.62 6.29 10.47
CA VAL A 70 0.72 5.93 9.38
C VAL A 70 -0.26 7.09 9.18
N PRO A 71 -0.05 7.96 8.17
CA PRO A 71 -0.95 9.07 7.93
C PRO A 71 -2.28 8.58 7.35
N ALA A 72 -3.34 9.38 7.52
CA ALA A 72 -4.68 8.96 7.14
C ALA A 72 -4.82 8.69 5.63
N GLU A 73 -4.06 9.41 4.82
CA GLU A 73 -4.03 9.26 3.36
C GLU A 73 -3.48 7.89 2.94
N ALA A 74 -2.64 7.25 3.76
CA ALA A 74 -2.01 5.96 3.47
C ALA A 74 -3.00 4.79 3.48
N TYR A 75 -4.07 4.87 4.28
CA TYR A 75 -5.08 3.82 4.37
C TYR A 75 -6.46 4.25 3.88
N ARG A 76 -6.70 5.55 3.64
CA ARG A 76 -7.94 6.01 2.98
C ARG A 76 -7.93 5.82 1.46
N ASN A 77 -6.77 5.99 0.82
CA ASN A 77 -6.67 6.04 -0.64
C ASN A 77 -6.19 4.72 -1.27
N SER A 78 -5.53 3.86 -0.50
CA SER A 78 -4.83 2.68 -1.03
C SER A 78 -5.69 1.41 -1.01
N THR A 79 -6.64 1.29 -0.08
CA THR A 79 -7.62 0.20 0.08
C THR A 79 -8.66 0.68 1.09
N VAL A 80 -9.93 0.28 0.99
CA VAL A 80 -10.91 0.58 2.05
C VAL A 80 -10.48 -0.14 3.33
N ALA A 81 -9.77 0.56 4.22
CA ALA A 81 -9.34 0.01 5.49
C ALA A 81 -10.54 -0.18 6.41
N ASN A 82 -10.88 -1.43 6.69
CA ASN A 82 -11.96 -1.79 7.61
C ASN A 82 -11.41 -2.31 8.94
N THR A 83 -10.15 -2.74 8.98
CA THR A 83 -9.53 -3.34 10.15
C THR A 83 -8.21 -2.68 10.51
N ILE A 84 -7.76 -2.87 11.75
CA ILE A 84 -6.43 -2.44 12.22
C ILE A 84 -5.32 -3.06 11.37
N LYS A 85 -5.53 -4.29 10.87
CA LYS A 85 -4.57 -4.95 9.97
C LYS A 85 -4.33 -4.11 8.72
N ASP A 86 -5.38 -3.60 8.09
CA ASP A 86 -5.25 -2.85 6.84
C ASP A 86 -4.41 -1.57 7.01
N ILE A 87 -4.46 -0.99 8.21
CA ILE A 87 -3.71 0.22 8.57
C ILE A 87 -2.25 -0.11 8.89
N LEU A 88 -2.01 -1.21 9.61
CA LEU A 88 -0.69 -1.53 10.17
C LEU A 88 0.12 -2.55 9.37
N ASP A 89 -0.41 -3.11 8.28
CA ASP A 89 0.21 -4.23 7.55
C ASP A 89 1.62 -3.94 7.03
N TYR A 90 1.88 -2.67 6.70
CA TYR A 90 3.16 -2.21 6.16
C TYR A 90 4.11 -1.65 7.24
N VAL A 91 3.71 -1.69 8.51
CA VAL A 91 4.55 -1.20 9.61
C VAL A 91 5.51 -2.31 10.05
N PRO A 92 6.84 -2.09 9.98
CA PRO A 92 7.81 -3.14 10.29
C PRO A 92 7.78 -3.50 11.78
N GLY A 93 7.84 -4.81 12.05
CA GLY A 93 7.84 -5.32 13.42
C GLY A 93 6.46 -5.27 14.11
N VAL A 94 5.41 -4.91 13.38
CA VAL A 94 4.01 -4.99 13.82
C VAL A 94 3.34 -6.16 13.10
N PHE A 95 2.63 -6.97 13.87
CA PHE A 95 1.83 -8.07 13.34
C PHE A 95 0.39 -7.86 13.78
N ALA A 96 -0.52 -7.81 12.82
CA ALA A 96 -1.95 -7.65 13.05
C ALA A 96 -2.72 -8.74 12.31
N GLN A 97 -3.50 -9.53 13.04
CA GLN A 97 -4.36 -10.56 12.48
C GLN A 97 -5.81 -10.37 12.96
N PRO A 98 -6.77 -10.11 12.05
CA PRO A 98 -8.19 -10.05 12.38
C PRO A 98 -8.65 -11.35 13.06
N LYS A 99 -9.53 -11.24 14.06
CA LYS A 99 -10.17 -12.41 14.68
C LYS A 99 -11.68 -12.48 14.39
N TRP A 100 -12.47 -11.77 15.18
CA TRP A 100 -13.94 -11.73 15.11
C TRP A 100 -14.40 -10.31 15.38
N GLY A 101 -15.26 -9.79 14.50
CA GLY A 101 -15.67 -8.39 14.53
C GLY A 101 -14.47 -7.45 14.41
N ASP A 102 -14.47 -6.39 15.20
CA ASP A 102 -13.42 -5.35 15.19
C ASP A 102 -12.17 -5.75 15.98
N ASP A 103 -12.16 -6.92 16.61
CA ASP A 103 -11.07 -7.34 17.45
C ASP A 103 -9.92 -7.93 16.62
N THR A 104 -8.68 -7.62 16.99
CA THR A 104 -7.45 -7.98 16.24
C THR A 104 -6.39 -8.52 17.19
N ARG A 105 -5.68 -9.57 16.77
CA ARG A 105 -4.45 -10.04 17.45
C ARG A 105 -3.33 -9.10 17.03
N LEU A 106 -2.87 -8.27 17.96
CA LEU A 106 -1.80 -7.32 17.73
C LEU A 106 -0.54 -7.76 18.47
N SER A 107 0.59 -7.70 17.79
CA SER A 107 1.90 -7.91 18.39
C SER A 107 2.92 -6.91 17.86
N ILE A 108 3.75 -6.36 18.74
CA ILE A 108 4.78 -5.39 18.39
C ILE A 108 6.11 -5.92 18.90
N ARG A 109 7.04 -6.28 18.01
CA ARG A 109 8.35 -6.86 18.36
C ARG A 109 8.26 -8.02 19.38
N GLY A 110 7.24 -8.87 19.25
CA GLY A 110 6.99 -10.01 20.15
C GLY A 110 6.16 -9.70 21.41
N SER A 111 5.94 -8.42 21.75
CA SER A 111 4.97 -8.04 22.79
C SER A 111 3.56 -8.41 22.34
N GLY A 112 2.76 -8.98 23.24
CA GLY A 112 1.41 -9.48 22.91
C GLY A 112 1.37 -10.87 22.26
N LEU A 113 2.52 -11.51 22.00
CA LEU A 113 2.57 -12.82 21.32
C LEU A 113 2.04 -13.98 22.19
N SER A 114 2.25 -13.93 23.50
CA SER A 114 1.94 -15.04 24.41
C SER A 114 0.44 -15.33 24.55
N ARG A 115 -0.41 -14.34 24.28
CA ARG A 115 -1.86 -14.46 24.42
C ARG A 115 -2.59 -13.56 23.43
N ASN A 116 -3.50 -14.15 22.69
CA ASN A 116 -4.23 -13.52 21.58
C ASN A 116 -5.29 -12.47 21.99
N PHE A 117 -5.38 -12.11 23.28
CA PHE A 117 -6.49 -11.35 23.86
C PHE A 117 -6.00 -10.45 25.02
N HIS A 118 -6.58 -9.26 25.19
CA HIS A 118 -6.17 -8.22 26.17
C HIS A 118 -4.84 -7.48 25.91
N LEU A 119 -4.17 -7.68 24.78
CA LEU A 119 -3.05 -6.81 24.35
C LEU A 119 -1.93 -6.63 25.41
N ARG A 120 -1.64 -7.65 26.23
CA ARG A 120 -0.65 -7.55 27.31
C ARG A 120 0.73 -7.18 26.77
N GLY A 121 1.37 -6.19 27.39
CA GLY A 121 2.67 -5.68 26.98
C GLY A 121 2.62 -4.69 25.81
N ILE A 122 1.42 -4.28 25.40
CA ILE A 122 1.19 -3.20 24.43
C ILE A 122 0.27 -2.20 25.13
N GLN A 123 0.57 -0.91 25.01
CA GLN A 123 -0.32 0.15 25.47
C GLN A 123 -0.87 0.87 24.24
N LEU A 124 -2.19 0.91 24.13
CA LEU A 124 -2.91 1.62 23.09
C LEU A 124 -3.53 2.86 23.67
N TYR A 125 -3.47 3.93 22.88
CA TYR A 125 -4.07 5.22 23.20
C TYR A 125 -4.95 5.65 22.05
N MET A 126 -6.11 6.22 22.38
CA MET A 126 -6.97 6.93 21.44
C MET A 126 -7.07 8.36 21.96
N ASP A 127 -6.62 9.33 21.16
CA ASP A 127 -6.57 10.75 21.54
C ASP A 127 -5.85 11.01 22.89
N GLY A 128 -4.83 10.18 23.19
CA GLY A 128 -4.07 10.24 24.43
C GLY A 128 -4.69 9.51 25.63
N ILE A 129 -5.89 8.94 25.47
CA ILE A 129 -6.57 8.17 26.53
C ILE A 129 -6.24 6.68 26.36
N PRO A 130 -5.77 5.96 27.41
CA PRO A 130 -5.49 4.54 27.32
C PRO A 130 -6.78 3.74 27.10
N ILE A 131 -6.81 2.89 26.07
CA ILE A 131 -8.00 2.07 25.73
C ILE A 131 -7.87 0.61 26.17
N ASN A 132 -6.70 0.20 26.63
CA ASN A 132 -6.46 -1.13 27.18
C ASN A 132 -5.70 -1.04 28.51
N THR A 133 -5.94 -2.01 29.40
CA THR A 133 -5.36 -2.12 30.75
C THR A 133 -4.78 -3.50 31.00
#